data_AF-A0A4Q2JWR5-F1
#
_entry.id   AF-A0A4Q2JWR5-F1
#
_cell.length_a   1.000
_cell.length_b   1.000
_cell.length_c   1.000
_cell.angle_alpha   90.00
_cell.angle_beta   90.00
_cell.angle_gamma   90.00
#
_symmetry.space_group_name_H-M   'P 1'
#
loop_
_entity.id
_entity.type
_entity.pdbx_description
1 polymer ?
#
loop_
_entity_poly.entity_id
_entity_poly.type
_entity_poly.pdbx_seq_one_letter_code
_entity_poly.pdbx_strand_id
1 'polypeptide(L)'
;MHLDGRVVGQALASRLRPVLLEHGFHRFHGRNAWRRSDFTVGLISFPSMNAYVAAGVGCTTYSFSGAAGVYYPALDHGAPVEWPRDYQLTFRGVLGKTIRQPYFHPSGISDGSDRADVWHVLEDGSNLEVVVEDAVETVLAQAVPFIDRLDDPRQAMQSLLHEEGRNPGFGSLGLLSAGRGSEQHTQDVDRLRALLG
;
A
#
# COMPACT_ATOMS: atom_id res chain seq x y z
N MET A 1 10.01 13.20 25.01
CA MET A 1 9.86 11.80 24.56
C MET A 1 10.54 11.71 23.21
N HIS A 2 11.49 10.80 23.01
CA HIS A 2 12.15 10.65 21.71
C HIS A 2 11.23 9.82 20.80
N LEU A 3 10.91 10.35 19.61
CA LEU A 3 10.07 9.64 18.65
C LEU A 3 10.90 8.63 17.86
N ASP A 4 10.40 7.40 17.74
CA ASP A 4 11.01 6.34 16.94
C ASP A 4 9.97 5.56 16.11
N GLY A 5 10.45 4.62 15.29
CA GLY A 5 9.59 3.80 14.43
C GLY A 5 8.60 2.90 15.18
N ARG A 6 8.86 2.57 16.45
CA ARG A 6 7.98 1.75 17.29
C ARG A 6 6.78 2.57 17.73
N VAL A 7 7.00 3.82 18.16
CA VAL A 7 5.91 4.75 18.53
C VAL A 7 4.97 4.97 17.35
N VAL A 8 5.51 5.25 16.16
CA VAL A 8 4.69 5.41 14.93
C VAL A 8 3.94 4.12 14.60
N GLY A 9 4.59 2.96 14.70
CA GLY A 9 3.95 1.67 14.43
C GLY A 9 2.80 1.35 15.40
N GLN A 10 2.98 1.69 16.68
CA GLN A 10 1.95 1.51 17.70
C GLN A 10 0.76 2.45 17.48
N ALA A 11 1.01 3.71 17.10
CA ALA A 11 -0.04 4.67 16.79
C ALA A 11 -0.89 4.20 15.60
N LEU A 12 -0.23 3.79 14.50
CA LEU A 12 -0.90 3.18 13.33
C LEU A 12 -1.72 1.96 13.74
N ALA A 13 -1.12 1.00 14.45
CA ALA A 13 -1.80 -0.25 14.82
C ALA A 13 -3.04 -0.01 15.70
N SER A 14 -2.95 0.94 16.64
CA SER A 14 -4.04 1.26 17.57
C SER A 14 -5.25 1.85 16.85
N ARG A 15 -5.03 2.60 15.76
CA ARG A 15 -6.10 3.24 14.98
C ARG A 15 -6.61 2.37 13.84
N LEU A 16 -5.72 1.69 13.12
CA LEU A 16 -6.09 0.87 11.96
C LEU A 16 -6.75 -0.46 12.35
N ARG A 17 -6.27 -1.12 13.42
CA ARG A 17 -6.70 -2.48 13.71
C ARG A 17 -8.21 -2.62 13.94
N PRO A 18 -8.88 -1.77 14.75
CA PRO A 18 -10.33 -1.87 14.95
C PRO A 18 -11.10 -1.77 13.63
N VAL A 19 -10.73 -0.79 12.81
CA VAL A 19 -11.36 -0.53 11.52
C VAL A 19 -11.11 -1.69 10.54
N LEU A 20 -9.87 -2.18 10.46
CA LEU A 20 -9.53 -3.26 9.53
C LEU A 20 -10.19 -4.60 9.91
N LEU A 21 -10.45 -4.84 11.20
CA LEU A 21 -11.23 -6.01 11.64
C LEU A 21 -12.66 -6.00 11.06
N GLU A 22 -13.30 -4.83 11.00
CA GLU A 22 -14.63 -4.66 10.38
C GLU A 22 -14.63 -4.98 8.88
N HIS A 23 -13.47 -4.87 8.22
CA HIS A 23 -13.27 -5.17 6.80
C HIS A 23 -12.63 -6.55 6.54
N GLY A 24 -12.66 -7.45 7.53
CA GLY A 24 -12.26 -8.85 7.38
C GLY A 24 -10.76 -9.13 7.54
N PHE A 25 -9.95 -8.11 7.86
CA PHE A 25 -8.55 -8.31 8.20
C PHE A 25 -8.42 -8.90 9.58
N HIS A 26 -7.83 -10.08 9.68
CA HIS A 26 -7.75 -10.84 10.93
C HIS A 26 -6.31 -11.21 11.30
N ARG A 27 -5.36 -11.10 10.35
CA ARG A 27 -3.94 -11.34 10.60
C ARG A 27 -3.20 -10.00 10.61
N PHE A 28 -2.45 -9.75 11.67
CA PHE A 28 -1.67 -8.52 11.85
C PHE A 28 -0.26 -8.87 12.29
N HIS A 29 0.74 -8.26 11.67
CA HIS A 29 2.14 -8.40 12.09
C HIS A 29 2.94 -7.17 11.69
N GLY A 30 3.51 -6.49 12.70
CA GLY A 30 4.20 -5.22 12.50
C GLY A 30 3.25 -4.20 11.88
N ARG A 31 3.61 -3.68 10.70
CA ARG A 31 2.85 -2.69 9.95
C ARG A 31 2.06 -3.28 8.78
N ASN A 32 1.76 -4.57 8.86
CA ASN A 32 1.04 -5.31 7.84
C ASN A 32 -0.26 -5.88 8.41
N ALA A 33 -1.31 -5.84 7.60
CA ALA A 33 -2.59 -6.48 7.86
C ALA A 33 -3.01 -7.31 6.65
N TRP A 34 -3.46 -8.53 6.89
CA TRP A 34 -3.96 -9.41 5.85
C TRP A 34 -5.40 -9.86 6.09
N ARG A 35 -6.11 -10.05 4.99
CA ARG A 35 -7.36 -10.79 4.92
C ARG A 35 -7.26 -11.84 3.82
N ARG A 36 -8.09 -12.86 3.88
CA ARG A 36 -8.11 -13.96 2.91
C ARG A 36 -9.53 -14.17 2.41
N SER A 37 -9.66 -14.45 1.12
CA SER A 37 -10.88 -14.92 0.47
C SER A 37 -10.63 -16.28 -0.18
N ASP A 38 -11.59 -16.73 -0.99
CA ASP A 38 -11.46 -17.95 -1.78
C ASP A 38 -10.39 -17.83 -2.87
N PHE A 39 -10.18 -16.63 -3.40
CA PHE A 39 -9.28 -16.39 -4.54
C PHE A 39 -8.01 -15.63 -4.19
N THR A 40 -8.04 -14.78 -3.17
CA THR A 40 -6.95 -13.84 -2.91
C THR A 40 -6.51 -13.80 -1.45
N VAL A 41 -5.30 -13.28 -1.27
CA VAL A 41 -4.86 -12.72 0.01
C VAL A 41 -4.70 -11.22 -0.16
N GLY A 42 -5.55 -10.45 0.51
CA GLY A 42 -5.47 -8.99 0.57
C GLY A 42 -4.41 -8.55 1.58
N LEU A 43 -3.62 -7.54 1.23
CA LEU A 43 -2.59 -6.95 2.09
C LEU A 43 -2.76 -5.43 2.14
N ILE A 44 -2.65 -4.87 3.34
CA ILE A 44 -2.35 -3.46 3.58
C ILE A 44 -1.03 -3.38 4.36
N SER A 45 -0.10 -2.56 3.88
CA SER A 45 1.25 -2.42 4.43
C SER A 45 1.65 -0.96 4.57
N PHE A 46 2.32 -0.63 5.67
CA PHE A 46 2.91 0.69 5.92
C PHE A 46 4.44 0.63 6.11
N PRO A 47 5.22 0.38 5.05
CA PRO A 47 6.67 0.29 5.16
C PRO A 47 7.27 1.62 5.65
N SER A 48 8.20 1.54 6.60
CA SER A 48 9.01 2.68 7.05
C SER A 48 10.08 3.03 6.02
N MET A 49 10.50 4.28 6.01
CA MET A 49 11.62 4.73 5.19
C MET A 49 12.95 4.25 5.78
N ASN A 50 13.67 3.40 5.04
CA ASN A 50 15.05 3.09 5.43
C ASN A 50 15.92 4.36 5.30
N ALA A 51 17.09 4.37 5.93
CA ALA A 51 17.96 5.55 5.98
C ALA A 51 18.31 6.12 4.58
N TYR A 52 18.52 5.25 3.59
CA TYR A 52 18.82 5.66 2.23
C TYR A 52 17.62 6.35 1.55
N VAL A 53 16.43 5.75 1.64
CA VAL A 53 15.20 6.32 1.08
C VAL A 53 14.82 7.61 1.82
N ALA A 54 14.90 7.62 3.15
CA ALA A 54 14.60 8.79 3.98
C ALA A 54 15.48 9.98 3.58
N ALA A 55 16.79 9.76 3.40
CA ALA A 55 17.72 10.79 2.93
C ALA A 55 17.40 11.28 1.51
N GLY A 56 17.11 10.36 0.58
CA GLY A 56 16.77 10.71 -0.81
C GLY A 56 15.43 11.45 -0.93
N VAL A 57 14.48 11.15 -0.05
CA VAL A 57 13.16 11.81 0.01
C VAL A 57 13.21 13.11 0.81
N GLY A 58 14.15 13.25 1.74
CA GLY A 58 14.20 14.36 2.69
C GLY A 58 13.14 14.22 3.79
N CYS A 59 13.03 13.04 4.39
CA CYS A 59 12.14 12.78 5.53
C CYS A 59 12.83 11.99 6.65
N THR A 60 12.13 11.80 7.77
CA THR A 60 12.62 10.99 8.89
C THR A 60 12.54 9.49 8.57
N THR A 61 13.37 8.67 9.22
CA THR A 61 13.37 7.20 9.01
C THR A 61 12.12 6.50 9.56
N TYR A 62 11.33 7.18 10.39
CA TYR A 62 10.03 6.67 10.86
C TYR A 62 8.83 7.26 10.11
N SER A 63 9.07 8.13 9.13
CA SER A 63 8.10 8.40 8.05
C SER A 63 7.81 7.11 7.28
N PHE A 64 6.69 7.07 6.58
CA PHE A 64 6.22 5.83 5.95
C PHE A 64 5.42 6.07 4.67
N SER A 65 5.37 5.03 3.84
CA SER A 65 4.44 4.94 2.71
C SER A 65 3.31 3.98 3.05
N GLY A 66 2.26 4.00 2.23
CA GLY A 66 1.14 3.06 2.31
C GLY A 66 1.05 2.26 1.00
N ALA A 67 0.90 0.95 1.11
CA ALA A 67 0.66 0.07 -0.02
C ALA A 67 -0.51 -0.86 0.28
N ALA A 68 -1.29 -1.15 -0.76
CA ALA A 68 -2.42 -2.05 -0.68
C ALA A 68 -2.52 -2.90 -1.94
N GLY A 69 -3.14 -4.07 -1.83
CA GLY A 69 -3.40 -4.89 -2.99
C GLY A 69 -3.75 -6.33 -2.67
N VAL A 70 -3.80 -7.14 -3.72
CA VAL A 70 -4.16 -8.55 -3.63
C VAL A 70 -3.07 -9.40 -4.25
N TYR A 71 -2.86 -10.55 -3.62
CA TYR A 71 -2.09 -11.65 -4.16
C TYR A 71 -3.06 -12.74 -4.62
N TYR A 72 -2.94 -13.18 -5.87
CA TYR A 72 -3.66 -14.31 -6.41
C TYR A 72 -2.73 -15.53 -6.43
N PRO A 73 -2.93 -16.52 -5.53
CA PRO A 73 -2.12 -17.75 -5.54
C PRO A 73 -2.15 -18.50 -6.88
N ALA A 74 -3.28 -18.44 -7.59
CA ALA A 74 -3.42 -19.05 -8.92
C ALA A 74 -2.51 -18.41 -9.98
N LEU A 75 -2.10 -17.16 -9.78
CA LEU A 75 -1.22 -16.43 -10.69
C LEU A 75 0.24 -16.48 -10.26
N ASP A 76 0.57 -17.14 -9.15
CA ASP A 76 1.97 -17.33 -8.76
C ASP A 76 2.63 -18.35 -9.70
N HIS A 77 3.84 -18.03 -10.13
CA HIS A 77 4.67 -18.90 -10.98
C HIS A 77 5.68 -19.70 -10.17
N GLY A 78 5.82 -19.39 -8.87
CA GLY A 78 6.55 -20.15 -7.88
C GLY A 78 5.63 -20.89 -6.91
N ALA A 79 6.18 -21.21 -5.73
CA ALA A 79 5.42 -21.81 -4.66
C ALA A 79 4.48 -20.76 -4.01
N PRO A 80 3.17 -21.04 -3.87
CA PRO A 80 2.26 -20.10 -3.27
C PRO A 80 2.67 -19.67 -1.86
N VAL A 81 2.54 -18.39 -1.56
CA VAL A 81 2.88 -17.81 -0.26
C VAL A 81 1.60 -17.53 0.53
N GLU A 82 1.57 -18.01 1.77
CA GLU A 82 0.39 -17.85 2.63
C GLU A 82 0.14 -16.39 3.02
N TRP A 83 1.22 -15.65 3.35
CA TRP A 83 1.18 -14.26 3.79
C TRP A 83 2.16 -13.42 2.95
N PRO A 84 1.72 -12.93 1.78
CA PRO A 84 2.58 -12.23 0.83
C PRO A 84 3.08 -10.91 1.42
N ARG A 85 4.26 -10.48 0.98
CA ARG A 85 4.77 -9.13 1.15
C ARG A 85 4.32 -8.24 -0.01
N ASP A 86 4.51 -6.93 0.14
CA ASP A 86 4.10 -5.92 -0.85
C ASP A 86 4.66 -6.18 -2.25
N TYR A 87 5.91 -6.63 -2.37
CA TYR A 87 6.54 -6.96 -3.65
C TYR A 87 6.04 -8.27 -4.29
N GLN A 88 5.21 -9.04 -3.58
CA GLN A 88 4.63 -10.30 -4.07
C GLN A 88 3.17 -10.14 -4.52
N LEU A 89 2.57 -8.97 -4.34
CA LEU A 89 1.19 -8.74 -4.74
C LEU A 89 1.07 -8.76 -6.26
N THR A 90 0.05 -9.48 -6.75
CA THR A 90 -0.31 -9.52 -8.17
C THR A 90 -0.76 -8.15 -8.64
N PHE A 91 -1.63 -7.52 -7.85
CA PHE A 91 -2.06 -6.14 -8.07
C PHE A 91 -1.62 -5.32 -6.88
N ARG A 92 -0.84 -4.28 -7.13
CA ARG A 92 -0.29 -3.42 -6.09
C ARG A 92 -0.63 -1.97 -6.38
N GLY A 93 -1.20 -1.31 -5.39
CA GLY A 93 -1.39 0.13 -5.36
C GLY A 93 -0.52 0.80 -4.30
N VAL A 94 -0.15 2.06 -4.56
CA VAL A 94 0.45 2.96 -3.58
C VAL A 94 -0.62 3.93 -3.13
N LEU A 95 -0.82 4.05 -1.83
CA LEU A 95 -1.81 4.94 -1.24
C LEU A 95 -1.37 6.40 -1.40
N GLY A 96 -2.30 7.25 -1.80
CA GLY A 96 -2.08 8.68 -1.95
C GLY A 96 -2.70 9.45 -0.78
N LYS A 97 -1.88 9.98 0.13
CA LYS A 97 -2.35 10.74 1.30
C LYS A 97 -3.18 11.96 0.90
N THR A 98 -4.06 12.46 1.77
CA THR A 98 -4.87 13.66 1.45
C THR A 98 -4.21 14.94 1.99
N ILE A 99 -3.48 14.85 3.09
CA ILE A 99 -2.79 15.98 3.71
C ILE A 99 -1.59 16.48 2.90
N ARG A 100 -1.44 17.80 2.84
CA ARG A 100 -0.29 18.49 2.25
C ARG A 100 0.83 18.61 3.29
N GLN A 101 2.05 18.23 2.92
CA GLN A 101 3.23 18.33 3.78
C GLN A 101 4.42 18.83 2.95
N PRO A 102 4.51 20.13 2.65
CA PRO A 102 5.58 20.72 1.83
C PRO A 102 6.91 20.82 2.61
N TYR A 103 7.29 19.75 3.32
CA TYR A 103 8.45 19.66 4.21
C TYR A 103 9.52 18.70 3.68
N PHE A 104 9.33 18.13 2.49
CA PHE A 104 10.27 17.17 1.94
C PHE A 104 11.44 17.91 1.29
N HIS A 105 12.64 17.71 1.84
CA HIS A 105 13.87 18.35 1.36
C HIS A 105 14.82 17.32 0.74
N PRO A 106 14.51 16.78 -0.45
CA PRO A 106 15.33 15.76 -1.09
C PRO A 106 16.72 16.32 -1.39
N SER A 107 17.77 15.56 -1.08
CA SER A 107 19.16 15.90 -1.41
C SER A 107 19.63 17.29 -0.93
N GLY A 108 19.03 17.83 0.14
CA GLY A 108 19.39 19.15 0.66
C GLY A 108 18.89 20.34 -0.17
N ILE A 109 17.95 20.12 -1.10
CA ILE A 109 17.26 21.19 -1.81
C ILE A 109 16.38 21.95 -0.81
N SER A 110 16.60 23.27 -0.73
CA SER A 110 15.91 24.16 0.23
C SER A 110 14.41 24.28 -0.04
N ASP A 111 14.00 24.15 -1.30
CA ASP A 111 12.60 24.26 -1.70
C ASP A 111 11.88 22.98 -1.29
N GLY A 112 11.00 23.10 -0.29
CA GLY A 112 10.17 22.00 0.17
C GLY A 112 9.33 21.45 -0.98
N SER A 113 9.43 20.15 -1.20
CA SER A 113 8.53 19.40 -2.08
C SER A 113 7.38 18.83 -1.28
N ASP A 114 6.27 18.49 -1.94
CA ASP A 114 5.15 17.79 -1.34
C ASP A 114 4.90 16.49 -2.11
N ARG A 115 4.89 15.38 -1.39
CA ARG A 115 4.82 14.03 -1.95
C ARG A 115 3.52 13.37 -1.56
N ALA A 116 2.75 12.88 -2.52
CA ALA A 116 1.49 12.19 -2.23
C ALA A 116 1.68 10.78 -1.64
N ASP A 117 2.85 10.16 -1.83
CA ASP A 117 3.14 8.76 -1.51
C ASP A 117 3.79 8.54 -0.15
N VAL A 118 4.04 9.60 0.62
CA VAL A 118 4.77 9.54 1.90
C VAL A 118 4.06 10.36 2.96
N TRP A 119 3.76 9.73 4.08
CA TRP A 119 3.41 10.43 5.32
C TRP A 119 4.69 10.83 6.04
N HIS A 120 5.01 12.12 6.02
CA HIS A 120 6.15 12.66 6.75
C HIS A 120 5.81 12.80 8.24
N VAL A 121 6.60 12.20 9.11
CA VAL A 121 6.47 12.39 10.56
C VAL A 121 7.63 13.26 11.05
N LEU A 122 7.31 14.39 11.68
CA LEU A 122 8.28 15.37 12.16
C LEU A 122 9.13 14.80 13.29
N GLU A 123 10.33 15.39 13.48
CA GLU A 123 11.29 14.89 14.45
C GLU A 123 10.79 14.89 15.90
N ASP A 124 9.97 15.89 16.23
CA ASP A 124 9.34 16.06 17.53
C ASP A 124 8.01 15.32 17.69
N GLY A 125 7.53 14.69 16.61
CA GLY A 125 6.24 13.98 16.56
C GLY A 125 5.01 14.86 16.68
N SER A 126 5.14 16.19 16.58
CA SER A 126 4.04 17.14 16.73
C SER A 126 2.88 16.92 15.74
N ASN A 127 3.15 16.26 14.61
CA ASN A 127 2.15 15.97 13.58
C ASN A 127 1.69 14.50 13.54
N LEU A 128 2.09 13.66 14.50
CA LEU A 128 1.84 12.21 14.43
C LEU A 128 0.34 11.87 14.39
N GLU A 129 -0.48 12.56 15.19
CA GLU A 129 -1.93 12.34 15.26
C GLU A 129 -2.57 12.52 13.87
N VAL A 130 -2.33 13.69 13.24
CA VAL A 130 -2.86 14.06 11.92
C VAL A 130 -2.38 13.11 10.83
N VAL A 131 -1.12 12.70 10.89
CA VAL A 131 -0.55 11.74 9.94
C VAL A 131 -1.22 10.37 10.04
N VAL A 132 -1.45 9.89 11.26
CA VAL A 132 -2.10 8.58 11.47
C VAL A 132 -3.57 8.63 11.11
N GLU A 133 -4.27 9.71 11.42
CA GLU A 133 -5.67 9.92 11.04
C GLU A 133 -5.85 9.91 9.53
N ASP A 134 -5.06 10.69 8.78
CA ASP A 134 -5.10 10.71 7.32
C ASP A 134 -4.76 9.33 6.72
N ALA A 135 -3.83 8.59 7.30
CA ALA A 135 -3.50 7.24 6.86
C ALA A 135 -4.68 6.25 7.03
N VAL A 136 -5.46 6.38 8.11
CA VAL A 136 -6.67 5.57 8.35
C VAL A 136 -7.76 5.93 7.36
N GLU A 137 -8.04 7.22 7.16
CA GLU A 137 -9.01 7.70 6.19
C GLU A 137 -8.65 7.25 4.77
N THR A 138 -7.36 7.36 4.42
CA THR A 138 -6.82 6.92 3.12
C THR A 138 -7.00 5.41 2.93
N VAL A 139 -6.81 4.59 3.97
CA VAL A 139 -7.06 3.14 3.90
C VAL A 139 -8.53 2.84 3.61
N LEU A 140 -9.44 3.52 4.30
CA LEU A 140 -10.88 3.33 4.11
C LEU A 140 -11.35 3.80 2.73
N ALA A 141 -10.83 4.93 2.25
CA ALA A 141 -11.23 5.51 0.98
C ALA A 141 -10.58 4.82 -0.24
N GLN A 142 -9.37 4.27 -0.09
CA GLN A 142 -8.59 3.76 -1.22
C GLN A 142 -8.26 2.27 -1.09
N ALA A 143 -7.65 1.84 0.02
CA ALA A 143 -7.14 0.48 0.15
C ALA A 143 -8.26 -0.56 0.19
N VAL A 144 -9.26 -0.36 1.04
CA VAL A 144 -10.38 -1.31 1.21
C VAL A 144 -11.16 -1.47 -0.10
N PRO A 145 -11.66 -0.41 -0.76
CA PRO A 145 -12.37 -0.55 -2.04
C PRO A 145 -11.51 -1.17 -3.15
N PHE A 146 -10.21 -0.87 -3.17
CA PHE A 146 -9.29 -1.45 -4.14
C PHE A 146 -9.16 -2.96 -3.96
N ILE A 147 -8.97 -3.44 -2.72
CA ILE A 147 -8.87 -4.86 -2.41
C ILE A 147 -10.22 -5.55 -2.59
N ASP A 148 -11.34 -4.93 -2.20
CA ASP A 148 -12.70 -5.47 -2.41
C ASP A 148 -12.98 -5.70 -3.90
N ARG A 149 -12.69 -4.70 -4.73
CA ARG A 149 -12.87 -4.79 -6.18
C ARG A 149 -12.03 -5.90 -6.78
N LEU A 150 -10.76 -5.98 -6.39
CA LEU A 150 -9.82 -6.96 -6.94
C LEU A 150 -9.90 -8.34 -6.27
N ASP A 151 -10.84 -8.56 -5.36
CA ASP A 151 -11.14 -9.89 -4.86
C ASP A 151 -11.96 -10.70 -5.87
N ASP A 152 -12.75 -10.01 -6.71
CA ASP A 152 -13.50 -10.61 -7.82
C ASP A 152 -12.55 -10.89 -9.01
N PRO A 153 -12.34 -12.18 -9.40
CA PRO A 153 -11.48 -12.53 -10.54
C PRO A 153 -11.90 -11.87 -11.86
N ARG A 154 -13.19 -11.52 -12.05
CA ARG A 154 -13.65 -10.78 -13.23
C ARG A 154 -13.09 -9.37 -13.24
N GLN A 155 -13.16 -8.68 -12.11
CA GLN A 155 -12.64 -7.32 -11.95
C GLN A 155 -11.10 -7.31 -12.04
N ALA A 156 -10.44 -8.31 -11.47
CA ALA A 156 -9.00 -8.49 -11.62
C ALA A 156 -8.58 -8.68 -13.08
N MET A 157 -9.31 -9.49 -13.85
CA MET A 157 -9.05 -9.67 -15.27
C MET A 157 -9.28 -8.37 -16.05
N GLN A 158 -10.35 -7.63 -15.76
CA GLN A 158 -10.58 -6.30 -16.35
C GLN A 158 -9.43 -5.33 -16.03
N SER A 159 -8.91 -5.36 -14.80
CA SER A 159 -7.74 -4.57 -14.41
C SER A 159 -6.51 -4.92 -15.22
N LEU A 160 -6.18 -6.20 -15.40
CA LEU A 160 -5.03 -6.60 -16.25
C LEU A 160 -5.18 -6.06 -17.68
N LEU A 161 -6.37 -6.23 -18.26
CA LEU A 161 -6.63 -5.89 -19.66
C LEU A 161 -6.68 -4.37 -19.90
N HIS A 162 -7.14 -3.59 -18.93
CA HIS A 162 -7.54 -2.18 -19.17
C HIS A 162 -6.92 -1.14 -18.25
N GLU A 163 -6.41 -1.48 -17.06
CA GLU A 163 -5.72 -0.50 -16.22
C GLU A 163 -4.24 -0.34 -16.58
N GLU A 164 -3.78 0.91 -16.58
CA GLU A 164 -2.37 1.27 -16.77
C GLU A 164 -1.78 1.78 -15.46
N GLY A 165 -0.46 1.65 -15.34
CA GLY A 165 0.27 2.17 -14.19
C GLY A 165 0.18 3.69 -14.09
N ARG A 166 0.06 4.18 -12.87
CA ARG A 166 0.00 5.61 -12.57
C ARG A 166 0.58 5.89 -11.19
N ASN A 167 1.17 7.07 -11.03
CA ASN A 167 1.65 7.53 -9.73
C ASN A 167 0.46 7.89 -8.82
N PRO A 168 0.60 7.76 -7.49
CA PRO A 168 -0.41 8.26 -6.56
C PRO A 168 -0.47 9.79 -6.62
N GLY A 169 -1.67 10.32 -6.43
CA GLY A 169 -1.91 11.75 -6.22
C GLY A 169 -2.49 11.98 -4.83
N PHE A 170 -2.71 13.24 -4.47
CA PHE A 170 -3.32 13.55 -3.18
C PHE A 170 -4.77 13.06 -3.15
N GLY A 171 -5.05 12.10 -2.28
CA GLY A 171 -6.34 11.42 -2.21
C GLY A 171 -6.61 10.43 -3.36
N SER A 172 -5.60 10.05 -4.15
CA SER A 172 -5.78 9.09 -5.24
C SER A 172 -4.74 7.98 -5.25
N LEU A 173 -5.23 6.75 -5.38
CA LEU A 173 -4.43 5.54 -5.45
C LEU A 173 -3.58 5.51 -6.73
N GLY A 174 -2.27 5.33 -6.56
CA GLY A 174 -1.35 4.98 -7.62
C GLY A 174 -1.41 3.48 -7.93
N LEU A 175 -1.25 3.09 -9.19
CA LEU A 175 -1.21 1.69 -9.62
C LEU A 175 0.18 1.35 -10.15
N LEU A 176 0.75 0.25 -9.69
CA LEU A 176 1.92 -0.33 -10.34
C LEU A 176 1.45 -1.18 -11.52
N SER A 177 1.93 -0.87 -12.72
CA SER A 177 1.60 -1.62 -13.93
C SER A 177 2.28 -2.99 -13.90
N ALA A 178 1.52 -4.06 -14.10
CA ALA A 178 2.08 -5.31 -14.60
C ALA A 178 2.36 -5.10 -16.10
N GLY A 179 3.63 -5.06 -16.51
CA GLY A 179 4.03 -4.70 -17.87
C GLY A 179 3.24 -5.47 -18.95
N ARG A 180 2.33 -4.78 -19.64
CA ARG A 180 1.50 -5.35 -20.69
C ARG A 180 2.35 -5.85 -21.86
N GLY A 181 1.89 -6.94 -22.48
CA GLY A 181 2.56 -7.56 -23.62
C GLY A 181 3.74 -8.47 -23.25
N SER A 182 4.00 -8.67 -21.96
CA SER A 182 4.93 -9.71 -21.50
C SER A 182 4.28 -11.11 -21.59
N GLU A 183 5.11 -12.15 -21.70
CA GLU A 183 4.64 -13.55 -21.63
C GLU A 183 3.87 -13.82 -20.33
N GLN A 184 4.43 -13.31 -19.22
CA GLN A 184 3.81 -13.31 -17.89
C GLN A 184 2.38 -12.74 -17.91
N HIS A 185 2.19 -11.58 -18.53
CA HIS A 185 0.87 -10.95 -18.62
C HIS A 185 -0.15 -11.84 -19.35
N THR A 186 0.24 -12.46 -20.45
CA THR A 186 -0.63 -13.38 -21.20
C THR A 186 -1.01 -14.59 -20.34
N GLN A 187 -0.03 -15.19 -19.64
CA GLN A 187 -0.26 -16.33 -18.76
C GLN A 187 -1.20 -15.96 -17.60
N ASP A 188 -1.07 -14.77 -17.03
CA ASP A 188 -1.91 -14.31 -15.92
C ASP A 188 -3.37 -14.10 -16.38
N VAL A 189 -3.58 -13.55 -17.58
CA VAL A 189 -4.91 -13.42 -18.18
C VAL A 189 -5.54 -14.79 -18.42
N ASP A 190 -4.81 -15.74 -18.98
CA ASP A 190 -5.33 -17.08 -19.27
C ASP A 190 -5.68 -17.85 -17.98
N ARG A 191 -4.88 -17.71 -16.93
CA ARG A 191 -5.15 -18.31 -15.62
C ARG A 191 -6.38 -17.69 -14.95
N LEU A 192 -6.55 -16.37 -14.99
CA LEU A 192 -7.78 -15.74 -14.50
C LEU A 192 -9.00 -16.18 -15.32
N ARG A 193 -8.87 -16.32 -16.64
CA ARG A 193 -9.95 -16.83 -17.48
C ARG A 193 -10.35 -18.25 -17.06
N ALA A 194 -9.39 -19.13 -16.79
CA ALA A 194 -9.66 -20.49 -16.32
C ALA A 194 -10.39 -20.55 -14.97
N LEU A 195 -10.16 -19.57 -14.07
CA LEU A 195 -10.90 -19.46 -12.80
C LEU A 195 -12.38 -19.09 -12.99
N LEU A 196 -12.74 -18.47 -14.11
CA LEU A 196 -14.09 -17.97 -14.36
C LEU A 196 -15.02 -18.99 -15.04
N GLY A 197 -14.48 -20.13 -15.49
CA GLY A 197 -15.18 -21.12 -16.32
C GLY A 197 -15.41 -20.64 -17.76
#